data_AF-A0A3S0QKG7-F1
#
_entry.id   AF-A0A3S0QKG7-F1
#
_cell.length_a   1.000
_cell.length_b   1.000
_cell.length_c   1.000
_cell.angle_alpha   90.00
_cell.angle_beta   90.00
_cell.angle_gamma   90.00
#
_symmetry.space_group_name_H-M   'P 1'
#
loop_
_entity.id
_entity.type
_entity.pdbx_description
1 polymer ?
#
loop_
_entity_poly.entity_id
_entity_poly.type
_entity_poly.pdbx_seq_one_letter_code
_entity_poly.pdbx_strand_id
1 'polypeptide(L)'
;MNKYFLLLAAALLTAASAPAQTTPVKSTTTTKTGSTSTRTKTMTTPSGQTKTSGQYKSATQHHRTMTHTTPSGTTQTKSSTTTTRSKTQQ
;
A
#
# COMPACT_ATOMS: atom_id res chain seq x y z
N MET A 1 -26.81 35.67 -36.79
CA MET A 1 -26.74 34.26 -37.21
C MET A 1 -25.81 33.51 -36.25
N ASN A 2 -26.30 33.03 -35.11
CA ASN A 2 -25.47 32.40 -34.07
C ASN A 2 -25.96 30.97 -33.80
N LYS A 3 -25.81 30.08 -34.79
CA LYS A 3 -26.22 28.65 -34.68
C LYS A 3 -25.06 27.68 -34.47
N TYR A 4 -23.85 28.17 -34.17
CA TYR A 4 -22.64 27.33 -34.12
C TYR A 4 -22.13 27.02 -32.70
N PHE A 5 -22.78 27.54 -31.64
CA PHE A 5 -22.35 27.27 -30.27
C PHE A 5 -22.93 26.00 -29.63
N LEU A 6 -23.73 25.22 -30.37
CA LEU A 6 -24.44 24.06 -29.83
C LEU A 6 -23.94 22.70 -30.34
N LEU A 7 -22.80 22.64 -31.04
CA LEU A 7 -22.26 21.40 -31.63
C LEU A 7 -20.81 21.12 -31.24
N LEU A 8 -20.38 21.56 -30.06
CA LEU A 8 -19.06 21.20 -29.50
C LEU A 8 -19.14 20.58 -28.09
N ALA A 9 -20.29 19.98 -27.74
CA ALA A 9 -20.52 19.37 -26.43
C ALA A 9 -20.89 17.88 -26.48
N ALA A 10 -20.73 17.21 -27.64
CA ALA A 10 -21.25 15.86 -27.85
C ALA A 10 -20.20 14.80 -28.23
N ALA A 11 -18.90 15.07 -28.10
CA ALA A 11 -17.85 14.18 -28.62
C ALA A 11 -16.80 13.69 -27.61
N LEU A 12 -16.95 13.94 -26.29
CA LEU A 12 -15.95 13.51 -25.30
C LEU A 12 -16.54 12.85 -24.04
N LEU A 13 -17.76 12.33 -24.12
CA LEU A 13 -18.34 11.51 -23.04
C LEU A 13 -18.28 10.00 -23.34
N THR A 14 -17.16 9.54 -23.85
CA THR A 14 -16.74 8.14 -23.67
C THR A 14 -15.53 8.16 -22.75
N ALA A 15 -15.75 8.62 -21.51
CA ALA A 15 -14.86 8.27 -20.42
C ALA A 15 -14.91 6.74 -20.33
N ALA A 16 -13.88 6.08 -20.84
CA ALA A 16 -13.68 4.66 -20.65
C ALA A 16 -13.82 4.39 -19.15
N SER A 17 -14.93 3.79 -18.74
CA SER A 17 -15.06 3.28 -17.39
C SER A 17 -13.94 2.27 -17.23
N ALA A 18 -12.89 2.64 -16.48
CA ALA A 18 -11.84 1.73 -16.11
C ALA A 18 -12.52 0.47 -15.56
N PRO A 19 -12.09 -0.75 -15.95
CA PRO A 19 -12.74 -1.96 -15.50
C PRO A 19 -12.78 -1.94 -13.98
N ALA A 20 -13.98 -2.09 -13.40
CA ALA A 20 -14.13 -2.27 -11.97
C ALA A 20 -13.19 -3.41 -11.57
N GLN A 21 -12.16 -3.10 -10.80
CA GLN A 21 -11.09 -4.03 -10.51
C GLN A 21 -11.67 -5.15 -9.65
N THR A 22 -11.98 -6.31 -10.22
CA THR A 22 -12.62 -7.43 -9.51
C THR A 22 -11.63 -8.25 -8.68
N THR A 23 -10.33 -8.04 -8.91
CA THR A 23 -9.25 -8.78 -8.25
C THR A 23 -8.47 -7.89 -7.29
N PRO A 24 -8.07 -8.42 -6.11
CA PRO A 24 -7.17 -7.69 -5.22
C PRO A 24 -5.82 -7.42 -5.88
N VAL A 25 -5.33 -6.18 -5.79
CA VAL A 25 -3.96 -5.83 -6.20
C VAL A 25 -3.01 -6.05 -5.03
N LYS A 26 -1.85 -6.67 -5.31
CA LYS A 26 -0.81 -6.95 -4.33
C LYS A 26 0.52 -6.39 -4.82
N SER A 27 1.24 -5.69 -3.95
CA SER A 27 2.61 -5.24 -4.19
C SER A 27 3.51 -5.69 -3.05
N THR A 28 4.77 -5.96 -3.37
CA THR A 28 5.81 -6.26 -2.39
C THR A 28 7.11 -5.60 -2.82
N THR A 29 7.67 -4.79 -1.93
CA THR A 29 8.99 -4.19 -2.11
C THR A 29 9.90 -4.72 -1.02
N THR A 30 11.10 -5.13 -1.40
CA THR A 30 12.15 -5.57 -0.45
C THR A 30 13.41 -4.78 -0.75
N THR A 31 13.96 -4.14 0.27
CA THR A 31 15.26 -3.46 0.17
C THR A 31 16.24 -4.14 1.11
N LYS A 32 17.48 -4.33 0.65
CA LYS A 32 18.57 -4.87 1.47
C LYS A 32 19.73 -3.88 1.44
N THR A 33 20.20 -3.51 2.62
CA THR A 33 21.36 -2.63 2.78
C THR A 33 22.28 -3.25 3.83
N GLY A 34 23.43 -3.78 3.39
CA GLY A 34 24.33 -4.56 4.25
C GLY A 34 23.58 -5.69 4.97
N SER A 35 23.72 -5.75 6.29
CA SER A 35 23.07 -6.75 7.16
C SER A 35 21.59 -6.46 7.47
N THR A 36 21.02 -5.40 6.89
CA THR A 36 19.64 -4.99 7.13
C THR A 36 18.74 -5.31 5.94
N SER A 37 17.49 -5.69 6.21
CA SER A 37 16.46 -5.91 5.21
C SER A 37 15.14 -5.31 5.64
N THR A 38 14.54 -4.54 4.75
CA THR A 38 13.17 -4.06 4.88
C THR A 38 12.29 -4.75 3.84
N ARG A 39 11.05 -5.06 4.22
CA ARG A 39 10.03 -5.58 3.31
C ARG A 39 8.70 -4.93 3.60
N THR A 40 8.10 -4.35 2.59
CA THR A 40 6.74 -3.82 2.64
C THR A 40 5.87 -4.62 1.69
N LYS A 41 4.70 -5.06 2.16
CA LYS A 41 3.66 -5.60 1.30
C LYS A 41 2.42 -4.76 1.45
N THR A 42 1.74 -4.52 0.33
CA THR A 42 0.44 -3.87 0.33
C THR A 42 -0.52 -4.72 -0.48
N MET A 43 -1.72 -4.90 0.04
CA MET A 43 -2.83 -5.48 -0.70
C MET A 43 -4.02 -4.52 -0.63
N THR A 44 -4.65 -4.29 -1.78
CA THR A 44 -5.87 -3.49 -1.89
C THR A 44 -6.96 -4.37 -2.49
N THR A 45 -8.11 -4.46 -1.83
CA THR A 45 -9.28 -5.17 -2.35
C THR A 45 -10.05 -4.30 -3.34
N PRO A 46 -10.88 -4.89 -4.22
CA PRO A 46 -11.84 -4.16 -5.05
C PRO A 46 -12.71 -3.16 -4.29
N SER A 47 -13.08 -3.49 -3.04
CA SER A 47 -13.89 -2.65 -2.17
C SER A 47 -13.13 -1.45 -1.57
N GLY A 48 -11.83 -1.28 -1.87
CA GLY A 48 -11.01 -0.19 -1.34
C GLY A 48 -10.40 -0.46 0.03
N GLN A 49 -10.53 -1.67 0.58
CA GLN A 49 -9.85 -2.03 1.82
C GLN A 49 -8.36 -2.26 1.56
N THR A 50 -7.49 -1.65 2.37
CA THR A 50 -6.03 -1.84 2.24
C THR A 50 -5.45 -2.57 3.46
N LYS A 51 -4.50 -3.47 3.20
CA LYS A 51 -3.68 -4.15 4.22
C LYS A 51 -2.22 -3.95 3.86
N THR A 52 -1.49 -3.26 4.71
CA THR A 52 -0.05 -3.03 4.56
C THR A 52 0.72 -3.71 5.69
N SER A 53 1.73 -4.51 5.35
CA SER A 53 2.64 -5.11 6.31
C SER A 53 4.06 -4.62 6.06
N GLY A 54 4.72 -4.09 7.08
CA GLY A 54 6.14 -3.74 7.06
C GLY A 54 6.94 -4.70 7.93
N GLN A 55 8.13 -5.08 7.48
CA GLN A 55 9.10 -5.81 8.28
C GLN A 55 10.46 -5.15 8.12
N TYR A 56 11.15 -4.95 9.23
CA TYR A 56 12.56 -4.60 9.27
C TYR A 56 13.31 -5.66 10.05
N LYS A 57 14.44 -6.10 9.52
CA LYS A 57 15.32 -7.08 10.15
C LYS A 57 16.76 -6.60 10.04
N SER A 58 17.46 -6.60 11.15
CA SER A 58 18.91 -6.46 11.26
C SER A 58 19.47 -7.58 12.13
N ALA A 59 20.78 -7.57 12.40
CA ALA A 59 21.42 -8.55 13.27
C ALA A 59 20.88 -8.52 14.71
N THR A 60 20.43 -7.36 15.18
CA THR A 60 20.05 -7.15 16.58
C THR A 60 18.58 -6.76 16.75
N GLN A 61 17.86 -6.48 15.67
CA GLN A 61 16.48 -5.99 15.76
C GLN A 61 15.58 -6.62 14.70
N HIS A 62 14.38 -6.96 15.13
CA HIS A 62 13.28 -7.37 14.29
C HIS A 62 12.08 -6.48 14.60
N HIS A 63 11.60 -5.75 13.60
CA HIS A 63 10.41 -4.91 13.71
C HIS A 63 9.36 -5.35 12.70
N ARG A 64 8.10 -5.41 13.10
CA ARG A 64 6.96 -5.72 12.24
C ARG A 64 5.86 -4.71 12.48
N THR A 65 5.23 -4.25 11.40
CA THR A 65 4.04 -3.40 11.45
C THR A 65 2.97 -3.98 10.55
N MET A 66 1.73 -3.92 10.99
CA MET A 66 0.54 -4.26 10.22
C MET A 66 -0.42 -3.09 10.31
N THR A 67 -0.80 -2.55 9.15
CA THR A 67 -1.77 -1.48 9.02
C THR A 67 -2.94 -1.96 8.18
N HIS A 68 -4.15 -1.73 8.65
CA HIS A 68 -5.39 -2.02 7.96
C HIS A 68 -6.17 -0.71 7.79
N THR A 69 -6.66 -0.44 6.58
CA THR A 69 -7.52 0.72 6.32
C THR A 69 -8.82 0.27 5.67
N THR A 70 -9.94 0.70 6.22
CA THR A 70 -11.28 0.45 5.66
C THR A 70 -11.56 1.39 4.48
N PRO A 71 -12.56 1.06 3.64
CA PRO A 71 -13.00 1.96 2.57
C PRO A 71 -13.50 3.32 3.09
N SER A 72 -13.97 3.38 4.34
CA SER A 72 -14.38 4.61 5.03
C SER A 72 -13.22 5.46 5.55
N GLY A 73 -11.97 5.03 5.36
CA GLY A 73 -10.76 5.73 5.81
C GLY A 73 -10.35 5.44 7.26
N THR A 74 -10.99 4.50 7.96
CA THR A 74 -10.59 4.11 9.31
C THR A 74 -9.33 3.25 9.25
N THR A 75 -8.27 3.69 9.91
CA THR A 75 -6.97 2.98 9.94
C THR A 75 -6.68 2.38 11.32
N GLN A 76 -6.21 1.13 11.34
CA GLN A 76 -5.69 0.47 12.54
C GLN A 76 -4.28 -0.03 12.28
N THR A 77 -3.36 0.29 13.19
CA THR A 77 -1.95 -0.12 13.09
C THR A 77 -1.51 -0.88 14.34
N LYS A 78 -0.82 -2.01 14.14
CA LYS A 78 -0.17 -2.79 15.19
C LYS A 78 1.31 -2.95 14.85
N SER A 79 2.18 -2.71 15.82
CA SER A 79 3.63 -2.90 15.67
C SER A 79 4.17 -3.80 16.77
N SER A 80 5.25 -4.53 16.44
CA SER A 80 5.98 -5.36 17.38
C SER A 80 7.48 -5.26 17.08
N THR A 81 8.27 -5.17 18.14
CA THR A 81 9.74 -5.07 18.06
C THR A 81 10.37 -6.08 18.99
N THR A 82 11.36 -6.80 18.50
CA THR A 82 12.24 -7.65 19.30
C THR A 82 13.67 -7.16 19.10
N THR A 83 14.36 -6.90 20.20
CA THR A 83 15.78 -6.51 20.18
C THR A 83 16.59 -7.58 20.89
N THR A 84 17.57 -8.15 20.19
CA THR A 84 18.53 -9.10 20.75
C THR A 84 19.80 -8.33 21.12
N ARG A 85 20.13 -8.28 22.41
CA ARG A 85 21.43 -7.79 22.88
C ARG A 85 22.35 -8.99 23.07
N SER A 86 23.54 -8.97 22.46
CA SER A 86 24.59 -9.92 22.84
C SER A 86 24.97 -9.67 24.29
N LYS A 87 24.91 -10.71 25.11
CA LYS A 87 25.46 -10.70 26.46
C LYS A 87 26.97 -10.84 26.30
N THR A 88 27.71 -9.74 26.32
CA THR A 88 29.17 -9.81 26.38
C THR A 88 29.53 -10.38 27.75
N GLN A 89 29.94 -11.65 27.81
CA GLN A 89 30.63 -12.16 28.98
C GLN A 89 32.02 -11.49 28.97
N GLN A 90 32.27 -10.65 29.98
CA GLN A 90 33.59 -10.08 30.26
C GLN A 90 34.47 -11.13 30.93
#